data_AF-A0A317U711-F1
#
_entry.id   AF-A0A317U711-F1
#
_cell.length_a   1.000
_cell.length_b   1.000
_cell.length_c   1.000
_cell.angle_alpha   90.00
_cell.angle_beta   90.00
_cell.angle_gamma   90.00
#
_symmetry.space_group_name_H-M   'P 1'
#
loop_
_entity.id
_entity.type
_entity.pdbx_description
1 polymer ?
#
loop_
_entity_poly.entity_id
_entity_poly.type
_entity_poly.pdbx_seq_one_letter_code
_entity_poly.pdbx_strand_id
1 'polypeptide(L)'
;MYSKYDKLIYINLTQDQITANIDTLIIHETPAILVKIPNGSDLKILQGPEFFPGPITNQTKIYFSAHGREELQDLVLDRQKGDPNLYNLDDVATYFGKLLTNPNFKNPDITPRLTLVMCVCEGLGFAKNLQKKLLADYDLYIDVIANKNVLHEQFIKPSHERMVYLNHRETSVKGVGREYKRPHSKVLLTIDRGGSQQEIDAYELKWIENVLNGIHQQVATFNKWANFENPENFSILEGLITFCKDVDALVSLSIGKDIHLTANNLLALLQSCQKTSADPLYVQAMKFEMFQFVTKNLINEGVRYINPNMEMQEYLNALAELESQQNKMIRDEAAPNLFQAQKAIYSGLLAEASEYGIESVLDKLEQAMQSETLGMRPS
;
A
#
# COMPACT_ATOMS: atom_id res chain seq x y z
N MET A 1 6.54 -22.27 11.92
CA MET A 1 5.38 -22.08 11.02
C MET A 1 5.81 -22.61 9.65
N TYR A 2 5.20 -23.66 9.10
CA TYR A 2 5.65 -24.22 7.81
C TYR A 2 5.39 -23.21 6.69
N SER A 3 6.43 -22.87 5.91
CA SER A 3 6.30 -22.02 4.72
C SER A 3 5.27 -22.62 3.78
N LYS A 4 4.27 -21.82 3.34
CA LYS A 4 3.31 -22.21 2.30
C LYS A 4 3.96 -22.44 0.93
N TYR A 5 5.24 -22.08 0.80
CA TYR A 5 6.03 -22.24 -0.41
C TYR A 5 6.81 -23.54 -0.35
N ASP A 6 6.84 -24.27 -1.47
CA ASP A 6 7.58 -25.53 -1.61
C ASP A 6 9.10 -25.32 -1.61
N LYS A 7 9.54 -24.18 -2.17
CA LYS A 7 10.93 -23.79 -2.31
C LYS A 7 11.11 -22.28 -2.13
N LEU A 8 12.21 -21.91 -1.52
CA LEU A 8 12.73 -20.53 -1.53
C LEU A 8 14.01 -20.51 -2.36
N ILE A 9 14.05 -19.61 -3.33
CA ILE A 9 15.21 -19.41 -4.21
C ILE A 9 15.68 -17.97 -4.01
N TYR A 10 16.98 -17.76 -3.79
CA TYR A 10 17.57 -16.42 -3.73
C TYR A 10 18.61 -16.29 -4.85
N ILE A 11 18.25 -15.53 -5.88
CA ILE A 11 19.10 -15.19 -7.02
C ILE A 11 19.81 -13.89 -6.67
N ASN A 12 21.11 -13.98 -6.51
CA ASN A 12 21.97 -12.88 -6.10
C ASN A 12 22.77 -12.36 -7.29
N LEU A 13 22.42 -11.17 -7.76
CA LEU A 13 23.13 -10.47 -8.84
C LEU A 13 24.23 -9.55 -8.28
N THR A 14 24.05 -8.96 -7.09
CA THR A 14 24.96 -7.92 -6.56
C THR A 14 26.24 -8.43 -5.93
N GLN A 15 26.30 -9.75 -5.67
CA GLN A 15 27.36 -10.43 -4.91
C GLN A 15 27.97 -9.55 -3.79
N ASP A 16 27.17 -8.84 -2.99
CA ASP A 16 27.69 -7.97 -1.93
C ASP A 16 28.64 -8.76 -1.01
N GLN A 17 29.64 -8.10 -0.38
CA GLN A 17 30.69 -8.79 0.40
C GLN A 17 30.15 -9.82 1.43
N ILE A 18 28.94 -9.57 1.96
CA ILE A 18 28.24 -10.44 2.90
C ILE A 18 27.75 -11.72 2.19
N THR A 19 27.08 -11.59 1.05
CA THR A 19 26.44 -12.70 0.33
C THR A 19 27.39 -13.45 -0.63
N ALA A 20 28.52 -12.85 -0.99
CA ALA A 20 29.56 -13.49 -1.79
C ALA A 20 30.18 -14.71 -1.07
N ASN A 21 30.39 -14.61 0.25
CA ASN A 21 31.19 -15.57 1.04
C ASN A 21 30.36 -16.56 1.88
N ILE A 22 29.07 -16.70 1.60
CA ILE A 22 28.17 -17.61 2.32
C ILE A 22 27.84 -18.84 1.48
N ASP A 23 27.69 -19.98 2.13
CA ASP A 23 27.27 -21.23 1.49
C ASP A 23 25.77 -21.47 1.71
N THR A 24 25.21 -20.93 2.80
CA THR A 24 23.79 -21.08 3.16
C THR A 24 23.17 -19.74 3.52
N LEU A 25 22.03 -19.42 2.91
CA LEU A 25 21.18 -18.29 3.29
C LEU A 25 19.90 -18.83 3.96
N ILE A 26 19.55 -18.31 5.13
CA ILE A 26 18.28 -18.60 5.80
C ILE A 26 17.40 -17.37 5.76
N ILE A 27 16.17 -17.53 5.26
CA ILE A 27 15.14 -16.48 5.21
C ILE A 27 13.95 -16.95 6.02
N HIS A 28 13.58 -16.22 7.08
CA HIS A 28 12.48 -16.59 7.98
C HIS A 28 12.55 -18.05 8.43
N GLU A 29 13.71 -18.46 8.98
CA GLU A 29 13.98 -19.82 9.49
C GLU A 29 14.00 -20.93 8.41
N THR A 30 13.82 -20.60 7.12
CA THR A 30 13.84 -21.57 6.02
C THR A 30 15.11 -21.39 5.18
N PRO A 31 15.90 -22.46 4.95
CA PRO A 31 17.03 -22.41 4.03
C PRO A 31 16.58 -22.08 2.60
N ALA A 32 17.24 -21.11 1.98
CA ALA A 32 17.03 -20.74 0.59
C ALA A 32 18.09 -21.41 -0.31
N ILE A 33 17.67 -21.80 -1.51
CA ILE A 33 18.56 -22.20 -2.59
C ILE A 33 19.25 -20.95 -3.09
N LEU A 34 20.54 -20.82 -2.78
CA LEU A 34 21.33 -19.66 -3.14
C LEU A 34 21.92 -19.82 -4.54
N VAL A 35 21.48 -18.97 -5.45
CA VAL A 35 21.99 -18.87 -6.82
C VAL A 35 22.83 -17.62 -6.92
N LYS A 36 24.15 -17.76 -7.10
CA LYS A 36 25.08 -16.63 -7.28
C LYS A 36 25.37 -16.46 -8.76
N ILE A 37 24.96 -15.34 -9.34
CA ILE A 37 25.29 -15.00 -10.73
C ILE A 37 26.71 -14.44 -10.75
N PRO A 38 27.68 -15.03 -11.47
CA PRO A 38 29.03 -14.48 -11.54
C PRO A 38 29.04 -13.06 -12.09
N ASN A 39 29.91 -12.20 -11.55
CA ASN A 39 30.04 -10.81 -11.98
C ASN A 39 30.32 -10.73 -13.49
N GLY A 40 29.58 -9.87 -14.20
CA GLY A 40 29.71 -9.66 -15.65
C GLY A 40 29.12 -10.77 -16.51
N SER A 41 28.36 -11.71 -15.93
CA SER A 41 27.71 -12.77 -16.70
C SER A 41 26.67 -12.20 -17.65
N ASP A 42 26.68 -12.62 -18.91
CA ASP A 42 25.62 -12.30 -19.84
C ASP A 42 24.38 -13.17 -19.56
N LEU A 43 23.37 -12.55 -18.95
CA LEU A 43 22.09 -13.19 -18.60
C LEU A 43 21.34 -13.74 -19.84
N LYS A 44 21.59 -13.19 -21.04
CA LYS A 44 20.98 -13.66 -22.30
C LYS A 44 21.50 -15.02 -22.75
N ILE A 45 22.72 -15.38 -22.39
CA ILE A 45 23.33 -16.67 -22.77
C ILE A 45 23.50 -17.61 -21.59
N LEU A 46 23.43 -17.09 -20.36
CA LEU A 46 23.48 -17.90 -19.15
C LEU A 46 22.38 -18.96 -19.24
N GLN A 47 22.81 -20.22 -19.29
CA GLN A 47 21.93 -21.36 -19.15
C GLN A 47 21.49 -21.42 -17.69
N GLY A 48 20.25 -21.88 -17.44
CA GLY A 48 19.72 -21.95 -16.08
C GLY A 48 20.76 -22.60 -15.15
N PRO A 49 21.03 -22.03 -13.96
CA PRO A 49 22.12 -22.47 -13.11
C PRO A 49 21.96 -23.96 -12.82
N GLU A 50 23.06 -24.69 -13.01
CA GLU A 50 23.20 -26.13 -12.75
C GLU A 50 22.76 -26.51 -11.33
N PHE A 51 22.63 -25.52 -10.44
CA PHE A 51 22.30 -25.61 -9.04
C PHE A 51 20.80 -25.54 -8.70
N PHE A 52 19.87 -25.50 -9.67
CA PHE A 52 18.44 -25.56 -9.36
C PHE A 52 18.02 -26.99 -8.96
N PRO A 53 17.60 -27.24 -7.70
CA PRO A 53 17.16 -28.56 -7.28
C PRO A 53 15.74 -28.83 -7.81
N GLY A 54 15.66 -29.20 -9.08
CA GLY A 54 14.43 -29.59 -9.76
C GLY A 54 13.56 -28.41 -10.24
N PRO A 55 12.37 -28.71 -10.78
CA PRO A 55 11.52 -27.73 -11.44
C PRO A 55 10.98 -26.67 -10.47
N ILE A 56 10.76 -25.47 -11.00
CA ILE A 56 10.09 -24.35 -10.31
C ILE A 56 8.58 -24.52 -10.48
N THR A 57 7.83 -24.37 -9.40
CA THR A 57 6.37 -24.52 -9.38
C THR A 57 5.70 -23.17 -9.09
N ASN A 58 4.37 -23.12 -9.20
CA ASN A 58 3.59 -21.95 -8.80
C ASN A 58 3.58 -21.69 -7.28
N GLN A 59 4.07 -22.64 -6.48
CA GLN A 59 4.28 -22.47 -5.04
C GLN A 59 5.72 -22.10 -4.68
N THR A 60 6.60 -21.94 -5.66
CA THR A 60 7.97 -21.48 -5.41
C THR A 60 7.99 -19.97 -5.19
N LYS A 61 8.87 -19.51 -4.29
CA LYS A 61 9.12 -18.08 -4.09
C LYS A 61 10.56 -17.75 -4.47
N ILE A 62 10.72 -16.81 -5.39
CA ILE A 62 12.02 -16.40 -5.91
C ILE A 62 12.33 -15.01 -5.42
N TYR A 63 13.46 -14.82 -4.76
CA TYR A 63 14.02 -13.52 -4.43
C TYR A 63 15.07 -13.17 -5.47
N PHE A 64 14.93 -12.02 -6.10
CA PHE A 64 15.92 -11.48 -7.03
C PHE A 64 16.55 -10.24 -6.42
N SER A 65 17.82 -10.35 -6.04
CA SER A 65 18.58 -9.30 -5.40
C SER A 65 19.49 -8.62 -6.42
N ALA A 66 19.23 -7.33 -6.64
CA ALA A 66 19.98 -6.46 -7.53
C ALA A 66 20.01 -5.05 -6.91
N HIS A 67 20.99 -4.22 -7.27
CA HIS A 67 20.93 -2.80 -6.95
C HIS A 67 20.04 -2.10 -7.99
N GLY A 68 19.28 -1.09 -7.56
CA GLY A 68 18.40 -0.32 -8.44
C GLY A 68 18.48 1.16 -8.14
N ARG A 69 17.81 1.94 -9.00
CA ARG A 69 17.59 3.39 -8.83
C ARG A 69 16.21 3.70 -9.39
N GLU A 70 15.47 4.57 -8.73
CA GLU A 70 14.11 4.95 -9.17
C GLU A 70 14.10 5.51 -10.60
N GLU A 71 15.15 6.26 -10.96
CA GLU A 71 15.30 6.89 -12.28
C GLU A 71 15.59 5.88 -13.41
N LEU A 72 15.98 4.65 -13.07
CA LEU A 72 16.42 3.62 -14.00
C LEU A 72 15.43 2.45 -13.98
N GLN A 73 14.35 2.58 -14.74
CA GLN A 73 13.26 1.60 -14.79
C GLN A 73 13.49 0.49 -15.83
N ASP A 74 14.52 0.63 -16.65
CA ASP A 74 14.87 -0.23 -17.77
C ASP A 74 16.11 -1.08 -17.48
N LEU A 75 16.76 -0.91 -16.33
CA LEU A 75 17.94 -1.66 -15.96
C LEU A 75 18.11 -1.82 -14.44
N VAL A 76 18.89 -2.83 -14.05
CA VAL A 76 19.39 -3.02 -12.68
C VAL A 76 20.91 -3.08 -12.68
N LEU A 77 21.48 -2.90 -11.50
CA LEU A 77 22.91 -2.74 -11.29
C LEU A 77 23.46 -3.91 -10.46
N ASP A 78 24.64 -4.39 -10.83
CA ASP A 78 25.53 -5.10 -9.91
C ASP A 78 26.52 -4.08 -9.37
N ARG A 79 26.66 -4.00 -8.04
CA ARG A 79 27.60 -3.06 -7.41
C ARG A 79 28.51 -3.78 -6.43
N GLN A 80 29.74 -3.97 -6.88
CA GLN A 80 30.92 -4.00 -6.02
C GLN A 80 31.93 -2.97 -6.55
N LYS A 81 32.34 -2.02 -5.70
CA LYS A 81 33.41 -1.00 -5.88
C LYS A 81 33.87 -0.74 -7.34
N GLY A 82 33.37 0.33 -7.97
CA GLY A 82 33.78 0.76 -9.31
C GLY A 82 32.60 1.23 -10.16
N ASP A 83 32.78 1.20 -11.48
CA ASP A 83 31.69 1.39 -12.45
C ASP A 83 30.74 0.18 -12.38
N PRO A 84 29.43 0.40 -12.16
CA PRO A 84 28.48 -0.70 -11.99
C PRO A 84 28.23 -1.43 -13.32
N ASN A 85 28.16 -2.75 -13.27
CA ASN A 85 27.66 -3.52 -14.41
C ASN A 85 26.15 -3.32 -14.53
N LEU A 86 25.71 -3.03 -15.75
CA LEU A 86 24.31 -2.73 -16.08
C LEU A 86 23.67 -3.97 -16.70
N TYR A 87 22.49 -4.34 -16.19
CA TYR A 87 21.69 -5.43 -16.75
C TYR A 87 20.36 -4.87 -17.20
N ASN A 88 20.13 -4.91 -18.51
CA ASN A 88 18.91 -4.36 -19.08
C ASN A 88 17.71 -5.25 -18.74
N LEU A 89 16.52 -4.64 -18.76
CA LEU A 89 15.24 -5.28 -18.57
C LEU A 89 15.08 -6.52 -19.47
N ASP A 90 15.48 -6.42 -20.73
CA ASP A 90 15.40 -7.50 -21.71
C ASP A 90 16.22 -8.72 -21.31
N ASP A 91 17.38 -8.48 -20.71
CA ASP A 91 18.34 -9.53 -20.35
C ASP A 91 17.83 -10.28 -19.12
N VAL A 92 17.29 -9.52 -18.15
CA VAL A 92 16.64 -10.06 -16.95
C VAL A 92 15.36 -10.83 -17.31
N ALA A 93 14.52 -10.28 -18.19
CA ALA A 93 13.32 -10.95 -18.68
C ALA A 93 13.67 -12.24 -19.42
N THR A 94 14.69 -12.21 -20.27
CA THR A 94 15.19 -13.40 -20.98
C THR A 94 15.65 -14.48 -20.01
N TYR A 95 16.38 -14.10 -18.96
CA TYR A 95 16.83 -15.03 -17.93
C TYR A 95 15.65 -15.69 -17.21
N PHE A 96 14.65 -14.91 -16.79
CA PHE A 96 13.44 -15.47 -16.17
C PHE A 96 12.59 -16.30 -17.14
N GLY A 97 12.47 -15.91 -18.40
CA GLY A 97 11.73 -16.67 -19.42
C GLY A 97 12.31 -18.07 -19.66
N LYS A 98 13.64 -18.22 -19.62
CA LYS A 98 14.30 -19.54 -19.67
C LYS A 98 14.11 -20.36 -18.40
N LEU A 99 14.00 -19.67 -17.26
CA LEU A 99 13.92 -20.30 -15.95
C LEU A 99 12.51 -20.80 -15.65
N LEU A 100 11.51 -20.02 -16.03
CA LEU A 100 10.10 -20.22 -15.68
C LEU A 100 9.38 -20.99 -16.78
N THR A 101 9.70 -22.28 -16.92
CA THR A 101 9.21 -23.14 -18.00
C THR A 101 7.95 -23.94 -17.67
N ASN A 102 7.46 -23.86 -16.42
CA ASN A 102 6.28 -24.61 -16.01
C ASN A 102 5.04 -24.11 -16.78
N PRO A 103 4.26 -24.97 -17.46
CA PRO A 103 3.08 -24.55 -18.21
C PRO A 103 2.03 -23.86 -17.34
N ASN A 104 2.02 -24.14 -16.04
CA ASN A 104 1.11 -23.49 -15.09
C ASN A 104 1.30 -21.96 -15.04
N PHE A 105 2.49 -21.45 -15.34
CA PHE A 105 2.72 -20.00 -15.36
C PHE A 105 1.98 -19.29 -16.50
N LYS A 106 1.52 -20.03 -17.52
CA LYS A 106 0.74 -19.49 -18.62
C LYS A 106 -0.76 -19.48 -18.37
N ASN A 107 -1.20 -20.07 -17.25
CA ASN A 107 -2.60 -20.10 -16.88
C ASN A 107 -2.90 -18.98 -15.86
N PRO A 108 -3.66 -17.93 -16.24
CA PRO A 108 -4.00 -16.84 -15.33
C PRO A 108 -4.87 -17.28 -14.13
N ASP A 109 -5.52 -18.45 -14.21
CA ASP A 109 -6.44 -18.95 -13.18
C ASP A 109 -5.74 -19.75 -12.08
N ILE A 110 -4.45 -20.05 -12.25
CA ILE A 110 -3.71 -20.82 -11.25
C ILE A 110 -3.46 -19.98 -10.01
N THR A 111 -3.92 -20.51 -8.88
CA THR A 111 -3.76 -19.89 -7.55
C THR A 111 -3.17 -20.94 -6.59
N PRO A 112 -2.11 -20.60 -5.82
CA PRO A 112 -1.35 -19.35 -5.89
C PRO A 112 -0.53 -19.25 -7.17
N ARG A 113 -0.22 -18.03 -7.60
CA ARG A 113 0.77 -17.75 -8.65
C ARG A 113 2.18 -17.74 -8.06
N LEU A 114 3.16 -17.98 -8.92
CA LEU A 114 4.57 -17.81 -8.56
C LEU A 114 4.79 -16.39 -8.06
N THR A 115 5.46 -16.24 -6.91
CA THR A 115 5.81 -14.94 -6.36
C THR A 115 7.28 -14.61 -6.60
N LEU A 116 7.54 -13.59 -7.42
CA LEU A 116 8.86 -13.01 -7.62
C LEU A 116 9.04 -11.80 -6.68
N VAL A 117 9.98 -11.88 -5.75
CA VAL A 117 10.31 -10.80 -4.84
C VAL A 117 11.51 -10.04 -5.36
N MET A 118 11.28 -8.82 -5.81
CA MET A 118 12.30 -7.88 -6.27
C MET A 118 12.93 -7.21 -5.06
N CYS A 119 14.09 -7.73 -4.63
CA CYS A 119 14.96 -7.11 -3.64
C CYS A 119 15.83 -6.03 -4.29
N VAL A 120 15.18 -5.11 -5.01
CA VAL A 120 15.83 -4.03 -5.75
C VAL A 120 15.52 -2.72 -5.04
N CYS A 121 16.57 -1.98 -4.68
CA CYS A 121 16.44 -0.64 -4.10
C CYS A 121 15.68 0.26 -5.08
N GLU A 122 14.57 0.87 -4.64
CA GLU A 122 13.73 1.71 -5.50
C GLU A 122 13.24 0.99 -6.78
N GLY A 123 13.08 -0.34 -6.72
CA GLY A 123 12.88 -1.18 -7.89
C GLY A 123 11.47 -1.29 -8.43
N LEU A 124 10.52 -0.46 -8.00
CA LEU A 124 9.10 -0.62 -8.38
C LEU A 124 8.87 -0.43 -9.89
N GLY A 125 9.44 0.62 -10.48
CA GLY A 125 9.30 0.86 -11.93
C GLY A 125 9.88 -0.28 -12.76
N PHE A 126 11.08 -0.75 -12.39
CA PHE A 126 11.69 -1.93 -13.01
C PHE A 126 10.84 -3.19 -12.85
N ALA A 127 10.29 -3.44 -11.65
CA ALA A 127 9.44 -4.59 -11.39
C ALA A 127 8.15 -4.58 -12.24
N LYS A 128 7.51 -3.40 -12.39
CA LYS A 128 6.35 -3.23 -13.28
C LYS A 128 6.69 -3.58 -14.72
N ASN A 129 7.79 -3.03 -15.22
CA ASN A 129 8.24 -3.28 -16.59
C ASN A 129 8.63 -4.75 -16.81
N LEU A 130 9.27 -5.38 -15.82
CA LEU A 130 9.65 -6.79 -15.88
C LEU A 130 8.43 -7.70 -15.94
N GLN A 131 7.43 -7.49 -15.09
CA GLN A 131 6.21 -8.29 -15.10
C GLN A 131 5.47 -8.16 -16.45
N LYS A 132 5.32 -6.95 -16.97
CA LYS A 132 4.74 -6.71 -18.31
C LYS A 132 5.50 -7.43 -19.40
N LYS A 133 6.83 -7.36 -19.36
CA LYS A 133 7.68 -7.99 -20.36
C LYS A 133 7.61 -9.52 -20.29
N LEU A 134 7.56 -10.09 -19.09
CA LEU A 134 7.38 -11.53 -18.90
C LEU A 134 6.02 -12.02 -19.42
N LEU A 135 4.96 -11.21 -19.29
CA LEU A 135 3.69 -11.51 -19.95
C LEU A 135 3.80 -11.37 -21.48
N ALA A 136 4.30 -10.24 -21.98
CA ALA A 136 4.32 -9.94 -23.41
C ALA A 136 5.19 -10.92 -24.23
N ASP A 137 6.39 -11.23 -23.73
CA ASP A 137 7.39 -11.99 -24.48
C ASP A 137 7.32 -13.50 -24.19
N TYR A 138 6.77 -13.89 -23.03
CA TYR A 138 6.80 -15.29 -22.56
C TYR A 138 5.43 -15.85 -22.12
N ASP A 139 4.38 -15.02 -22.12
CA ASP A 139 3.03 -15.38 -21.65
C ASP A 139 3.02 -15.88 -20.19
N LEU A 140 3.82 -15.23 -19.33
CA LEU A 140 3.96 -15.62 -17.93
C LEU A 140 3.12 -14.73 -16.99
N TYR A 141 2.13 -15.34 -16.36
CA TYR A 141 1.32 -14.76 -15.27
C TYR A 141 1.99 -15.03 -13.92
N ILE A 142 2.76 -14.05 -13.46
CA ILE A 142 3.43 -14.10 -12.16
C ILE A 142 3.03 -12.90 -11.30
N ASP A 143 3.04 -13.09 -9.98
CA ASP A 143 2.88 -11.99 -9.03
C ASP A 143 4.26 -11.48 -8.61
N VAL A 144 4.41 -10.15 -8.50
CA VAL A 144 5.70 -9.54 -8.18
C VAL A 144 5.59 -8.71 -6.91
N ILE A 145 6.40 -9.00 -5.90
CA ILE A 145 6.55 -8.14 -4.73
C ILE A 145 7.73 -7.20 -4.97
N ALA A 146 7.48 -5.90 -4.95
CA ALA A 146 8.49 -4.87 -5.12
C ALA A 146 8.47 -3.86 -3.97
N ASN A 147 9.50 -3.03 -3.87
CA ASN A 147 9.59 -1.97 -2.88
C ASN A 147 9.47 -0.61 -3.59
N LYS A 148 8.55 0.25 -3.12
CA LYS A 148 8.45 1.66 -3.55
C LYS A 148 9.66 2.49 -3.12
N ASN A 149 10.30 2.11 -2.02
CA ASN A 149 11.37 2.88 -1.36
C ASN A 149 12.70 2.12 -1.40
N VAL A 150 13.76 2.79 -0.93
CA VAL A 150 15.10 2.18 -0.74
C VAL A 150 14.95 1.00 0.22
N LEU A 151 15.49 -0.17 -0.15
CA LEU A 151 15.47 -1.39 0.66
C LEU A 151 16.81 -1.55 1.41
N HIS A 152 16.74 -1.90 2.69
CA HIS A 152 17.89 -2.26 3.51
C HIS A 152 17.70 -3.69 4.03
N GLU A 153 18.42 -4.64 3.46
CA GLU A 153 18.45 -6.02 3.96
C GLU A 153 19.41 -6.13 5.15
N GLN A 154 18.92 -6.61 6.30
CA GLN A 154 19.72 -6.82 7.49
C GLN A 154 20.09 -8.29 7.63
N PHE A 155 21.40 -8.55 7.60
CA PHE A 155 21.98 -9.88 7.69
C PHE A 155 22.60 -10.10 9.08
N ILE A 156 22.34 -11.26 9.67
CA ILE A 156 23.07 -11.75 10.85
C ILE A 156 23.96 -12.89 10.40
N LYS A 157 25.28 -12.75 10.63
CA LYS A 157 26.27 -13.79 10.38
C LYS A 157 26.83 -14.28 11.72
N PRO A 158 26.54 -15.52 12.15
CA PRO A 158 27.18 -16.11 13.32
C PRO A 158 28.70 -16.17 13.16
N SER A 159 29.43 -16.00 14.26
CA SER A 159 30.90 -16.14 14.27
C SER A 159 31.29 -17.55 13.86
N HIS A 160 32.22 -17.68 12.90
CA HIS A 160 32.79 -18.93 12.40
C HIS A 160 31.90 -19.83 11.52
N GLU A 161 30.74 -19.35 11.09
CA GLU A 161 29.88 -20.08 10.14
C GLU A 161 29.84 -19.42 8.76
N ARG A 162 29.60 -20.22 7.72
CA ARG A 162 29.30 -19.75 6.36
C ARG A 162 27.81 -19.59 6.10
N MET A 163 27.02 -19.52 7.16
CA MET A 163 25.59 -19.30 7.13
C MET A 163 25.29 -17.83 7.41
N VAL A 164 24.29 -17.28 6.72
CA VAL A 164 23.75 -15.95 7.00
C VAL A 164 22.23 -16.01 7.11
N TYR A 165 21.71 -15.28 8.08
CA TYR A 165 20.29 -15.11 8.31
C TYR A 165 19.84 -13.74 7.79
N LEU A 166 18.88 -13.74 6.88
CA LEU A 166 18.13 -12.54 6.52
C LEU A 166 16.95 -12.40 7.48
N ASN A 167 17.15 -11.64 8.54
CA ASN A 167 16.17 -11.52 9.62
C ASN A 167 15.20 -10.36 9.42
N HIS A 168 15.67 -9.28 8.79
CA HIS A 168 14.84 -8.09 8.64
C HIS A 168 15.10 -7.36 7.32
N ARG A 169 14.07 -6.64 6.87
CA ARG A 169 14.09 -5.79 5.67
C ARG A 169 13.43 -4.48 6.01
N GLU A 170 14.21 -3.41 6.01
CA GLU A 170 13.75 -2.05 6.29
C GLU A 170 13.66 -1.25 5.00
N THR A 171 12.84 -0.20 4.98
CA THR A 171 12.79 0.73 3.84
C THR A 171 12.95 2.19 4.28
N SER A 172 13.55 3.02 3.44
CA SER A 172 13.71 4.47 3.71
C SER A 172 13.43 5.33 2.48
N VAL A 173 13.05 6.60 2.70
CA VAL A 173 12.94 7.61 1.64
C VAL A 173 14.35 8.05 1.21
N LYS A 174 14.55 8.35 -0.08
CA LYS A 174 15.80 8.85 -0.65
C LYS A 174 16.20 10.19 -0.01
N GLY A 175 17.50 10.39 0.27
CA GLY A 175 18.07 11.69 0.64
C GLY A 175 17.99 12.11 2.11
N VAL A 176 17.16 11.47 2.96
CA VAL A 176 17.13 11.73 4.40
C VAL A 176 17.88 10.60 5.10
N GLY A 177 19.13 10.83 5.49
CA GLY A 177 19.99 9.77 6.05
C GLY A 177 19.29 9.00 7.16
N ARG A 178 19.08 7.68 6.99
CA ARG A 178 18.48 6.72 7.95
C ARG A 178 17.33 7.24 8.84
N GLU A 179 16.61 8.28 8.43
CA GLU A 179 15.45 8.77 9.18
C GLU A 179 14.24 7.97 8.71
N TYR A 180 13.88 7.01 9.56
CA TYR A 180 12.74 6.13 9.44
C TYR A 180 11.45 6.95 9.32
N LYS A 181 10.94 7.14 8.10
CA LYS A 181 9.71 7.90 7.87
C LYS A 181 8.53 7.08 7.36
N ARG A 182 8.71 5.84 6.91
CA ARG A 182 7.59 4.99 6.48
C ARG A 182 7.84 3.51 6.79
N PRO A 183 6.90 2.80 7.42
CA PRO A 183 6.98 1.35 7.53
C PRO A 183 6.72 0.73 6.16
N HIS A 184 7.76 0.12 5.60
CA HIS A 184 7.73 -0.92 4.57
C HIS A 184 6.71 -0.73 3.43
N SER A 185 6.99 0.16 2.49
CA SER A 185 6.16 0.31 1.27
C SER A 185 6.44 -0.83 0.28
N LYS A 186 6.00 -2.05 0.63
CA LYS A 186 6.01 -3.24 -0.21
C LYS A 186 4.69 -3.32 -0.98
N VAL A 187 4.81 -3.49 -2.28
CA VAL A 187 3.67 -3.60 -3.18
C VAL A 187 3.66 -4.99 -3.78
N LEU A 188 2.49 -5.61 -3.79
CA LEU A 188 2.19 -6.77 -4.62
C LEU A 188 1.63 -6.27 -5.95
N LEU A 189 2.38 -6.53 -7.02
CA LEU A 189 1.96 -6.33 -8.40
C LEU A 189 1.27 -7.59 -8.89
N THR A 190 0.01 -7.48 -9.27
CA THR A 190 -0.73 -8.52 -9.99
C THR A 190 -0.97 -8.06 -11.42
N ILE A 191 -1.18 -9.02 -12.33
CA ILE A 191 -1.50 -8.74 -13.73
C ILE A 191 -2.69 -9.59 -14.17
N ASP A 192 -3.66 -8.97 -14.84
CA ASP A 192 -4.85 -9.65 -15.33
C ASP A 192 -4.65 -10.23 -16.75
N ARG A 193 -5.70 -10.89 -17.27
CA ARG A 193 -5.69 -11.48 -18.62
C ARG A 193 -5.56 -10.46 -19.75
N GLY A 194 -5.95 -9.20 -19.49
CA GLY A 194 -5.80 -8.09 -20.44
C GLY A 194 -4.42 -7.43 -20.38
N GLY A 195 -3.54 -7.86 -19.47
CA GLY A 195 -2.24 -7.23 -19.22
C GLY A 195 -2.32 -5.96 -18.36
N SER A 196 -3.47 -5.69 -17.75
CA SER A 196 -3.62 -4.60 -16.79
C SER A 196 -2.93 -4.99 -15.48
N GLN A 197 -2.06 -4.11 -14.99
CA GLN A 197 -1.35 -4.30 -13.73
C GLN A 197 -2.09 -3.60 -12.60
N GLN A 198 -2.22 -4.27 -11.47
CA GLN A 198 -2.71 -3.67 -10.23
C GLN A 198 -1.59 -3.61 -9.19
N GLU A 199 -1.53 -2.49 -8.48
CA GLU A 199 -0.68 -2.32 -7.30
C GLU A 199 -1.49 -2.50 -6.03
N ILE A 200 -1.12 -3.52 -5.26
CA ILE A 200 -1.70 -3.79 -3.95
C ILE A 200 -0.65 -3.46 -2.90
N ASP A 201 -0.81 -2.32 -2.22
CA ASP A 201 0.02 -1.98 -1.07
C ASP A 201 -0.43 -2.81 0.14
N ALA A 202 0.47 -3.63 0.67
CA ALA A 202 0.13 -4.59 1.73
C ALA A 202 -0.32 -3.89 3.03
N TYR A 203 0.16 -2.67 3.29
CA TYR A 203 -0.20 -1.92 4.50
C TYR A 203 -1.53 -1.21 4.33
N GLU A 204 -1.81 -0.66 3.16
CA GLU A 204 -3.12 -0.10 2.85
C GLU A 204 -4.18 -1.20 2.92
N LEU A 205 -3.94 -2.37 2.32
CA LEU A 205 -4.86 -3.50 2.38
C LEU A 205 -5.09 -3.99 3.83
N LYS A 206 -4.02 -4.13 4.62
CA LYS A 206 -4.12 -4.51 6.04
C LYS A 206 -4.88 -3.47 6.85
N TRP A 207 -4.66 -2.19 6.57
CA TRP A 207 -5.35 -1.12 7.25
C TRP A 207 -6.83 -1.09 6.87
N ILE A 208 -7.19 -1.29 5.58
CA ILE A 208 -8.58 -1.45 5.14
C ILE A 208 -9.26 -2.61 5.89
N GLU A 209 -8.58 -3.75 6.02
CA GLU A 209 -9.07 -4.89 6.81
C GLU A 209 -9.28 -4.52 8.29
N ASN A 210 -8.36 -3.76 8.90
CA ASN A 210 -8.51 -3.26 10.27
C ASN A 210 -9.69 -2.31 10.41
N VAL A 211 -9.93 -1.43 9.43
CA VAL A 211 -11.10 -0.54 9.41
C VAL A 211 -12.38 -1.37 9.37
N LEU A 212 -12.52 -2.28 8.40
CA LEU A 212 -13.69 -3.15 8.28
C LEU A 212 -13.97 -3.89 9.59
N ASN A 213 -12.99 -4.63 10.10
CA ASN A 213 -13.16 -5.43 11.31
C ASN A 213 -13.43 -4.56 12.54
N GLY A 214 -12.71 -3.45 12.69
CA GLY A 214 -12.84 -2.53 13.82
C GLY A 214 -14.25 -1.94 13.91
N ILE A 215 -14.80 -1.48 12.78
CA ILE A 215 -16.13 -0.86 12.72
C ILE A 215 -17.24 -1.90 12.94
N HIS A 216 -17.19 -3.06 12.27
CA HIS A 216 -18.15 -4.14 12.50
C HIS A 216 -18.17 -4.60 13.96
N GLN A 217 -17.00 -4.69 14.58
CA GLN A 217 -16.89 -5.08 15.98
C GLN A 217 -17.57 -4.04 16.89
N GLN A 218 -17.53 -2.74 16.57
CA GLN A 218 -18.23 -1.72 17.35
C GLN A 218 -19.75 -1.86 17.25
N VAL A 219 -20.29 -2.13 16.06
CA VAL A 219 -21.73 -2.41 15.89
C VAL A 219 -22.15 -3.62 16.73
N ALA A 220 -21.40 -4.73 16.61
CA ALA A 220 -21.71 -5.95 17.35
C ALA A 220 -21.59 -5.79 18.87
N THR A 221 -20.55 -5.08 19.34
CA THR A 221 -20.32 -4.83 20.76
C THR A 221 -21.39 -3.92 21.34
N PHE A 222 -21.73 -2.83 20.65
CA PHE A 222 -22.78 -1.92 21.09
C PHE A 222 -24.14 -2.62 21.15
N ASN A 223 -24.53 -3.34 20.09
CA ASN A 223 -25.79 -4.07 20.04
C ASN A 223 -25.93 -5.14 21.14
N LYS A 224 -24.82 -5.73 21.57
CA LYS A 224 -24.82 -6.74 22.63
C LYS A 224 -24.97 -6.15 24.03
N TRP A 225 -24.39 -4.98 24.28
CA TRP A 225 -24.23 -4.44 25.64
C TRP A 225 -25.06 -3.18 25.93
N ALA A 226 -25.62 -2.54 24.91
CA ALA A 226 -26.45 -1.36 25.10
C ALA A 226 -27.74 -1.70 25.85
N ASN A 227 -28.13 -0.83 26.79
CA ASN A 227 -29.44 -0.93 27.44
C ASN A 227 -30.50 -0.26 26.56
N PHE A 228 -31.27 -1.04 25.80
CA PHE A 228 -32.31 -0.51 24.92
C PHE A 228 -33.58 -0.03 25.64
N GLU A 229 -33.62 -0.07 26.97
CA GLU A 229 -34.61 0.70 27.72
C GLU A 229 -34.35 2.21 27.65
N ASN A 230 -33.12 2.63 27.34
CA ASN A 230 -32.80 4.03 26.99
C ASN A 230 -33.03 4.26 25.48
N PRO A 231 -34.00 5.12 25.08
CA PRO A 231 -34.30 5.39 23.69
C PRO A 231 -33.11 5.93 22.87
N GLU A 232 -32.19 6.63 23.51
CA GLU A 232 -30.99 7.17 22.85
C GLU A 232 -30.11 6.06 22.23
N ASN A 233 -30.10 4.87 22.85
CA ASN A 233 -29.30 3.75 22.35
C ASN A 233 -29.79 3.21 21.01
N PHE A 234 -31.07 3.42 20.65
CA PHE A 234 -31.54 3.09 19.29
C PHE A 234 -30.94 4.03 18.26
N SER A 235 -30.92 5.34 18.52
CA SER A 235 -30.31 6.34 17.63
C SER A 235 -28.81 6.11 17.47
N ILE A 236 -28.11 5.72 18.55
CA ILE A 236 -26.67 5.38 18.48
C ILE A 236 -26.46 4.15 17.60
N LEU A 237 -27.25 3.09 17.79
CA LEU A 237 -27.15 1.87 16.98
C LEU A 237 -27.42 2.16 15.49
N GLU A 238 -28.43 2.96 15.18
CA GLU A 238 -28.75 3.36 13.80
C GLU A 238 -27.59 4.13 13.15
N GLY A 239 -26.97 5.06 13.88
CA GLY A 239 -25.77 5.76 13.42
C GLY A 239 -24.59 4.81 13.17
N LEU A 240 -24.33 3.86 14.07
CA LEU A 240 -23.26 2.87 13.92
C LEU A 240 -23.49 1.96 12.71
N ILE A 241 -24.73 1.51 12.49
CA ILE A 241 -25.09 0.69 11.33
C ILE A 241 -24.95 1.47 10.03
N THR A 242 -25.37 2.74 10.01
CA THR A 242 -25.25 3.61 8.83
C THR A 242 -23.79 3.79 8.45
N PHE A 243 -22.93 4.14 9.43
CA PHE A 243 -21.50 4.26 9.19
C PHE A 243 -20.86 2.95 8.70
N CYS A 244 -21.23 1.81 9.30
CA CYS A 244 -20.74 0.49 8.89
C CYS A 244 -21.12 0.17 7.44
N LYS A 245 -22.36 0.47 7.03
CA LYS A 245 -22.82 0.28 5.65
C LYS A 245 -22.06 1.16 4.66
N ASP A 246 -21.75 2.40 5.02
CA ASP A 246 -20.99 3.31 4.16
C ASP A 246 -19.54 2.82 3.98
N VAL A 247 -18.92 2.30 5.05
CA VAL A 247 -17.62 1.61 4.98
C VAL A 247 -17.69 0.41 4.02
N ASP A 248 -18.69 -0.45 4.16
CA ASP A 248 -18.86 -1.64 3.30
C ASP A 248 -19.09 -1.28 1.84
N ALA A 249 -19.94 -0.29 1.59
CA ALA A 249 -20.24 0.19 0.25
C ALA A 249 -18.98 0.74 -0.42
N LEU A 250 -18.23 1.60 0.28
CA LEU A 250 -17.00 2.20 -0.21
C LEU A 250 -15.97 1.12 -0.57
N VAL A 251 -15.73 0.15 0.31
CA VAL A 251 -14.83 -0.98 0.02
C VAL A 251 -15.33 -1.76 -1.20
N SER A 252 -16.60 -2.16 -1.23
CA SER A 252 -17.15 -2.94 -2.34
C SER A 252 -17.05 -2.21 -3.69
N LEU A 253 -17.16 -0.88 -3.70
CA LEU A 253 -17.12 -0.07 -4.92
C LEU A 253 -15.71 0.15 -5.47
N SER A 254 -14.69 0.17 -4.59
CA SER A 254 -13.35 0.67 -4.93
C SER A 254 -12.21 -0.31 -4.73
N ILE A 255 -12.34 -1.35 -3.89
CA ILE A 255 -11.23 -2.27 -3.57
C ILE A 255 -10.71 -3.04 -4.79
N GLY A 256 -11.60 -3.34 -5.75
CA GLY A 256 -11.23 -4.02 -7.00
C GLY A 256 -10.68 -3.08 -8.08
N LYS A 257 -10.81 -1.75 -7.88
CA LYS A 257 -10.34 -0.72 -8.80
C LYS A 257 -8.94 -0.23 -8.39
N ASP A 258 -8.83 0.27 -7.17
CA ASP A 258 -7.61 0.87 -6.64
C ASP A 258 -7.61 0.81 -5.10
N ILE A 259 -6.65 0.08 -4.54
CA ILE A 259 -6.47 -0.07 -3.08
C ILE A 259 -6.08 1.25 -2.43
N HIS A 260 -5.27 2.06 -3.10
CA HIS A 260 -4.84 3.36 -2.60
C HIS A 260 -6.03 4.32 -2.55
N LEU A 261 -6.85 4.36 -3.60
CA LEU A 261 -8.08 5.14 -3.62
C LEU A 261 -9.04 4.70 -2.50
N THR A 262 -9.23 3.39 -2.36
CA THR A 262 -10.07 2.82 -1.29
C THR A 262 -9.59 3.26 0.09
N ALA A 263 -8.28 3.19 0.33
CA ALA A 263 -7.69 3.57 1.60
C ALA A 263 -7.86 5.07 1.89
N ASN A 264 -7.62 5.93 0.90
CA ASN A 264 -7.85 7.37 1.01
C ASN A 264 -9.33 7.68 1.31
N ASN A 265 -10.27 7.09 0.58
CA ASN A 265 -11.70 7.33 0.78
C ASN A 265 -12.17 6.88 2.17
N LEU A 266 -11.68 5.74 2.68
CA LEU A 266 -11.96 5.30 4.05
C LEU A 266 -11.35 6.25 5.08
N LEU A 267 -10.16 6.79 4.82
CA LEU A 267 -9.53 7.73 5.75
C LEU A 267 -10.35 9.01 5.86
N ALA A 268 -10.81 9.56 4.73
CA ALA A 268 -11.75 10.69 4.70
C ALA A 268 -13.04 10.37 5.45
N LEU A 269 -13.65 9.21 5.20
CA LEU A 269 -14.88 8.79 5.88
C LEU A 269 -14.68 8.71 7.40
N LEU A 270 -13.60 8.10 7.88
CA LEU A 270 -13.28 8.05 9.33
C LEU A 270 -13.07 9.45 9.91
N GLN A 271 -12.32 10.31 9.21
CA GLN A 271 -12.06 11.68 9.65
C GLN A 271 -13.33 12.53 9.71
N SER A 272 -14.30 12.25 8.83
CA SER A 272 -15.62 12.90 8.87
C SER A 272 -16.38 12.63 10.17
N CYS A 273 -16.10 11.53 10.86
CA CYS A 273 -16.75 11.15 12.12
C CYS A 273 -16.14 11.79 13.37
N GLN A 274 -14.85 12.08 13.41
CA GLN A 274 -14.13 12.32 14.68
C GLN A 274 -14.35 13.63 15.39
N LYS A 275 -14.98 14.60 14.73
CA LYS A 275 -14.92 15.97 15.18
C LYS A 275 -16.25 16.41 15.76
N THR A 276 -16.25 17.46 16.57
CA THR A 276 -17.46 18.10 17.16
C THR A 276 -18.48 18.56 16.12
N SER A 277 -18.16 18.42 14.83
CA SER A 277 -18.97 18.66 13.65
C SER A 277 -19.17 17.40 12.79
N ALA A 278 -19.12 16.19 13.35
CA ALA A 278 -19.33 14.92 12.62
C ALA A 278 -20.49 15.07 11.62
N ASP A 279 -20.38 14.45 10.43
CA ASP A 279 -21.50 14.44 9.48
C ASP A 279 -22.80 14.20 10.26
N PRO A 280 -23.86 15.01 10.07
CA PRO A 280 -25.11 14.86 10.80
C PRO A 280 -25.61 13.41 10.85
N LEU A 281 -25.30 12.61 9.82
CA LEU A 281 -25.58 11.18 9.72
C LEU A 281 -24.87 10.33 10.79
N TYR A 282 -23.67 10.72 11.25
CA TYR A 282 -22.82 9.96 12.17
C TYR A 282 -22.71 10.56 13.58
N VAL A 283 -23.32 11.73 13.83
CA VAL A 283 -23.32 12.38 15.16
C VAL A 283 -23.80 11.44 16.26
N GLN A 284 -24.84 10.64 15.99
CA GLN A 284 -25.35 9.68 16.98
C GLN A 284 -24.38 8.52 17.21
N ALA A 285 -23.72 8.01 16.17
CA ALA A 285 -22.70 6.96 16.30
C ALA A 285 -21.57 7.40 17.25
N MET A 286 -21.19 8.67 17.15
CA MET A 286 -20.12 9.26 17.95
C MET A 286 -20.48 9.43 19.42
N LYS A 287 -21.73 9.28 19.85
CA LYS A 287 -22.04 9.25 21.29
C LYS A 287 -21.52 7.99 21.99
N PHE A 288 -21.16 6.96 21.24
CA PHE A 288 -20.52 5.76 21.78
C PHE A 288 -19.00 5.96 21.93
N GLU A 289 -18.52 6.11 23.17
CA GLU A 289 -17.11 6.40 23.46
C GLU A 289 -16.10 5.41 22.85
N MET A 290 -16.42 4.12 22.86
CA MET A 290 -15.52 3.10 22.25
C MET A 290 -15.43 3.26 20.75
N PHE A 291 -16.51 3.64 20.08
CA PHE A 291 -16.49 3.95 18.66
C PHE A 291 -15.63 5.19 18.36
N GLN A 292 -15.69 6.23 19.19
CA GLN A 292 -14.79 7.38 19.05
C GLN A 292 -13.32 6.97 19.18
N PHE A 293 -13.00 6.15 20.19
CA PHE A 293 -11.64 5.68 20.45
C PHE A 293 -11.09 4.82 19.30
N VAL A 294 -11.86 3.85 18.82
CA VAL A 294 -11.47 2.98 17.71
C VAL A 294 -11.26 3.79 16.44
N THR A 295 -12.18 4.69 16.11
CA THR A 295 -12.06 5.58 14.94
C THR A 295 -10.79 6.42 15.01
N LYS A 296 -10.41 6.91 16.21
CA LYS A 296 -9.19 7.71 16.42
C LYS A 296 -7.93 6.90 16.11
N ASN A 297 -7.91 5.67 16.59
CA ASN A 297 -6.77 4.78 16.38
C ASN A 297 -6.65 4.42 14.90
N LEU A 298 -7.76 4.10 14.23
CA LEU A 298 -7.79 3.81 12.80
C LEU A 298 -7.27 4.99 11.97
N ILE A 299 -7.62 6.23 12.31
CA ILE A 299 -7.10 7.43 11.61
C ILE A 299 -5.61 7.63 11.87
N ASN A 300 -5.17 7.53 13.12
CA ASN A 300 -3.76 7.67 13.45
C ASN A 300 -2.90 6.60 12.77
N GLU A 301 -3.44 5.39 12.62
CA GLU A 301 -2.82 4.32 11.85
C GLU A 301 -2.82 4.64 10.35
N GLY A 302 -3.95 5.09 9.80
CA GLY A 302 -4.11 5.43 8.39
C GLY A 302 -3.18 6.55 7.93
N VAL A 303 -3.06 7.63 8.72
CA VAL A 303 -2.14 8.75 8.45
C VAL A 303 -0.66 8.31 8.38
N ARG A 304 -0.30 7.19 9.02
CA ARG A 304 1.07 6.65 8.97
C ARG A 304 1.33 5.82 7.72
N TYR A 305 0.29 5.21 7.14
CA TYR A 305 0.42 4.20 6.08
C TYR A 305 -0.05 4.67 4.71
N ILE A 306 -1.04 5.56 4.68
CA ILE A 306 -1.61 6.11 3.45
C ILE A 306 -0.82 7.36 3.09
N ASN A 307 -0.44 7.49 1.81
CA ASN A 307 0.09 8.74 1.28
C ASN A 307 -1.10 9.59 0.80
N PRO A 308 -1.62 10.55 1.60
CA PRO A 308 -2.74 11.35 1.14
C PRO A 308 -2.29 12.11 -0.10
N ASN A 309 -3.10 12.06 -1.17
CA ASN A 309 -2.85 12.87 -2.36
C ASN A 309 -2.88 14.37 -2.00
N MET A 310 -2.26 15.22 -2.82
CA MET A 310 -2.11 16.64 -2.49
C MET A 310 -3.46 17.30 -2.21
N GLU A 311 -4.49 16.87 -2.94
CA GLU A 311 -5.85 17.35 -2.83
C GLU A 311 -6.48 16.97 -1.48
N MET A 312 -6.34 15.71 -1.04
CA MET A 312 -6.76 15.29 0.31
C MET A 312 -5.99 16.03 1.41
N GLN A 313 -4.73 16.38 1.18
CA GLN A 313 -3.99 17.25 2.11
C GLN A 313 -4.56 18.68 2.15
N GLU A 314 -4.91 19.26 1.00
CA GLU A 314 -5.57 20.56 0.91
C GLU A 314 -6.94 20.55 1.59
N TYR A 315 -7.76 19.51 1.38
CA TYR A 315 -9.03 19.35 2.07
C TYR A 315 -8.87 19.14 3.58
N LEU A 316 -7.86 18.39 4.02
CA LEU A 316 -7.56 18.22 5.44
C LEU A 316 -7.15 19.54 6.09
N ASN A 317 -6.40 20.37 5.38
CA ASN A 317 -6.02 21.71 5.82
C ASN A 317 -7.25 22.63 5.87
N ALA A 318 -8.12 22.62 4.85
CA ALA A 318 -9.35 23.42 4.83
C ALA A 318 -10.32 23.04 5.95
N LEU A 319 -10.48 21.74 6.23
CA LEU A 319 -11.27 21.25 7.38
C LEU A 319 -10.67 21.70 8.72
N ALA A 320 -9.34 21.64 8.86
CA ALA A 320 -8.66 22.12 10.06
C ALA A 320 -8.78 23.66 10.24
N GLU A 321 -8.78 24.42 9.14
CA GLU A 321 -8.99 25.87 9.14
C GLU A 321 -10.42 26.25 9.53
N LEU A 322 -11.43 25.58 8.97
CA LEU A 322 -12.84 25.77 9.34
C LEU A 322 -13.08 25.49 10.83
N GLU A 323 -12.42 24.48 11.39
CA GLU A 323 -12.50 24.19 12.83
C GLU A 323 -11.78 25.21 13.70
N SER A 324 -10.63 25.70 13.24
CA SER A 324 -9.93 26.81 13.89
C SER A 324 -10.81 28.07 13.91
N GLN A 325 -11.56 28.32 12.83
CA GLN A 325 -12.53 29.41 12.74
C GLN A 325 -13.76 29.17 13.63
N GLN A 326 -14.34 27.97 13.63
CA GLN A 326 -15.47 27.62 14.50
C GLN A 326 -15.11 27.72 15.99
N ASN A 327 -13.94 27.22 16.40
CA ASN A 327 -13.45 27.34 17.77
C ASN A 327 -13.15 28.80 18.19
N LYS A 328 -12.79 29.66 17.23
CA LYS A 328 -12.67 31.11 17.45
C LYS A 328 -14.05 31.77 17.60
N MET A 329 -15.03 31.41 16.77
CA MET A 329 -16.36 32.04 16.75
C MET A 329 -17.35 31.50 17.79
N ILE A 330 -17.15 30.29 18.34
CA ILE A 330 -17.86 29.82 19.54
C ILE A 330 -17.58 30.74 20.75
N ARG A 331 -16.50 31.55 20.72
CA ARG A 331 -16.29 32.64 21.69
C ARG A 331 -17.14 33.90 21.42
N ASP A 332 -17.69 34.06 20.22
CA ASP A 332 -18.29 35.32 19.73
C ASP A 332 -19.78 35.18 19.32
N GLU A 333 -20.46 34.06 19.66
CA GLU A 333 -21.90 33.80 19.49
C GLU A 333 -22.54 34.23 18.14
N ALA A 334 -22.14 33.63 17.02
CA ALA A 334 -22.96 33.58 15.80
C ALA A 334 -22.55 32.44 14.83
N ALA A 335 -23.54 31.93 14.07
CA ALA A 335 -23.42 31.14 12.83
C ALA A 335 -23.30 29.58 12.82
N PRO A 336 -23.89 28.77 13.74
CA PRO A 336 -23.84 27.30 13.64
C PRO A 336 -24.38 26.69 12.32
N ASN A 337 -25.45 27.27 11.77
CA ASN A 337 -26.17 26.71 10.61
C ASN A 337 -25.44 26.94 9.27
N LEU A 338 -24.65 28.00 9.15
CA LEU A 338 -23.90 28.34 7.94
C LEU A 338 -22.71 27.38 7.75
N PHE A 339 -22.02 27.06 8.85
CA PHE A 339 -20.92 26.10 8.86
C PHE A 339 -21.39 24.66 8.63
N GLN A 340 -22.58 24.28 9.13
CA GLN A 340 -23.16 22.95 8.85
C GLN A 340 -23.44 22.77 7.35
N ALA A 341 -23.97 23.80 6.68
CA ALA A 341 -24.22 23.76 5.24
C ALA A 341 -22.92 23.73 4.40
N GLN A 342 -21.94 24.56 4.75
CA GLN A 342 -20.62 24.57 4.10
C GLN A 342 -19.93 23.20 4.21
N LYS A 343 -19.98 22.58 5.39
CA LYS A 343 -19.32 21.30 5.64
C LYS A 343 -19.93 20.15 4.83
N ALA A 344 -21.26 20.09 4.72
CA ALA A 344 -21.93 19.09 3.88
C ALA A 344 -21.55 19.21 2.40
N ILE A 345 -21.37 20.45 1.92
CA ILE A 345 -20.88 20.73 0.56
C ILE A 345 -19.45 20.21 0.40
N TYR A 346 -18.53 20.50 1.32
CA TYR A 346 -17.14 20.01 1.22
C TYR A 346 -17.01 18.49 1.33
N SER A 347 -17.75 17.83 2.23
CA SER A 347 -17.79 16.37 2.33
C SER A 347 -18.34 15.72 1.04
N GLY A 348 -19.36 16.32 0.42
CA GLY A 348 -19.90 15.88 -0.87
C GLY A 348 -18.92 16.08 -2.04
N LEU A 349 -18.21 17.22 -2.06
CA LEU A 349 -17.19 17.51 -3.08
C LEU A 349 -15.95 16.60 -2.94
N LEU A 350 -15.59 16.19 -1.72
CA LEU A 350 -14.56 15.18 -1.45
C LEU A 350 -14.91 13.81 -2.06
N ALA A 351 -16.17 13.39 -1.91
CA ALA A 351 -16.67 12.16 -2.53
C ALA A 351 -16.68 12.26 -4.06
N GLU A 352 -17.21 13.34 -4.64
CA GLU A 352 -17.23 13.56 -6.10
C GLU A 352 -15.83 13.66 -6.71
N ALA A 353 -14.89 14.37 -6.08
CA ALA A 353 -13.52 14.55 -6.56
C ALA A 353 -12.74 13.21 -6.60
N SER A 354 -13.06 12.29 -5.69
CA SER A 354 -12.50 10.94 -5.67
C SER A 354 -13.05 10.01 -6.77
N GLU A 355 -14.23 10.31 -7.31
CA GLU A 355 -14.94 9.45 -8.27
C GLU A 355 -14.83 9.90 -9.74
N TYR A 356 -14.80 11.21 -10.04
CA TYR A 356 -15.00 11.73 -11.41
C TYR A 356 -13.85 12.54 -12.01
N GLY A 357 -12.74 12.69 -11.30
CA GLY A 357 -11.60 13.46 -11.79
C GLY A 357 -11.75 14.99 -11.60
N ILE A 358 -10.60 15.59 -11.31
CA ILE A 358 -10.35 16.89 -10.68
C ILE A 358 -11.05 18.08 -11.37
N GLU A 359 -11.09 18.10 -12.70
CA GLU A 359 -11.59 19.25 -13.47
C GLU A 359 -13.11 19.48 -13.33
N SER A 360 -13.87 18.44 -12.98
CA SER A 360 -15.34 18.54 -12.90
C SER A 360 -15.86 19.17 -11.62
N VAL A 361 -15.00 19.32 -10.60
CA VAL A 361 -15.38 19.70 -9.23
C VAL A 361 -14.72 21.01 -8.77
N LEU A 362 -13.60 21.41 -9.38
CA LEU A 362 -12.86 22.64 -9.07
C LEU A 362 -13.73 23.92 -9.18
N ASP A 363 -14.52 24.05 -10.25
CA ASP A 363 -15.40 25.21 -10.45
C ASP A 363 -16.50 25.29 -9.37
N LYS A 364 -17.00 24.15 -8.89
CA LYS A 364 -17.99 24.11 -7.79
C LYS A 364 -17.37 24.57 -6.47
N LEU A 365 -16.09 24.29 -6.27
CA LEU A 365 -15.32 24.65 -5.08
C LEU A 365 -14.96 26.15 -5.08
N GLU A 366 -14.50 26.68 -6.21
CA GLU A 366 -14.31 28.13 -6.38
C GLU A 366 -15.62 28.90 -6.20
N GLN A 367 -16.75 28.39 -6.71
CA GLN A 367 -18.06 29.02 -6.51
C GLN A 367 -18.53 28.99 -5.05
N ALA A 368 -18.30 27.87 -4.34
CA ALA A 368 -18.58 27.79 -2.91
C ALA A 368 -17.75 28.82 -2.12
N MET A 369 -16.48 29.02 -2.49
CA MET A 369 -15.59 30.03 -1.90
C MET A 369 -15.98 31.49 -2.28
N GLN A 370 -16.45 31.73 -3.51
CA GLN A 370 -16.78 33.08 -4.00
C GLN A 370 -18.15 33.60 -3.57
N SER A 371 -19.13 32.71 -3.35
CA SER A 371 -20.49 33.09 -2.93
C SER A 371 -20.56 33.84 -1.59
N GLU A 372 -19.44 33.91 -0.86
CA GLU A 372 -19.32 34.54 0.45
C GLU A 372 -18.70 35.95 0.45
N THR A 373 -18.06 36.40 -0.63
CA THR A 373 -17.57 37.79 -0.66
C THR A 373 -18.70 38.82 -0.82
N LEU A 374 -19.89 38.38 -1.25
CA LEU A 374 -21.06 39.23 -1.49
C LEU A 374 -22.07 39.25 -0.33
N GLY A 375 -22.00 38.32 0.62
CA GLY A 375 -22.92 38.23 1.76
C GLY A 375 -22.53 39.08 2.98
N MET A 376 -21.30 39.61 3.02
CA MET A 376 -20.78 40.44 4.14
C MET A 376 -20.67 41.93 3.77
N ARG A 377 -21.63 42.50 3.02
CA ARG A 377 -21.82 43.96 3.04
C ARG A 377 -22.88 44.30 4.08
N PRO A 378 -22.53 45.03 5.15
CA PRO A 378 -23.53 45.52 6.08
C PRO A 378 -24.39 46.55 5.35
N SER A 379 -25.70 46.32 5.34
CA SER A 379 -26.73 47.33 5.09
C SER A 379 -27.28 47.84 6.41
#